data_AF-A0A1Y2MBW7-F1
#
_entry.id   AF-A0A1Y2MBW7-F1
#
_cell.length_a   1.000
_cell.length_b   1.000
_cell.length_c   1.000
_cell.angle_alpha   90.00
_cell.angle_beta   90.00
_cell.angle_gamma   90.00
#
_symmetry.space_group_name_H-M   'P 1'
#
loop_
_entity.id
_entity.type
_entity.pdbx_description
1 polymer ?
#
loop_
_entity_poly.entity_id
_entity_poly.type
_entity_poly.pdbx_seq_one_letter_code
_entity_poly.pdbx_strand_id
1 'polypeptide(L)'
;MLQILGYHAMYMRDLQHLDWLCERDLAVGAMVFDEDDEDEDFGMYSIPEQRRERLHNHSKIGWLGIRLPSLVDVAVQHNDPLMMDYFLSRALPHRNSSALLHAVKVNVHLDTVQHLIEKAGIGSNGVGTQYESTALRFAIRARNYDIIRILAKSTNIHGLETVGSDGSAIDGYLDLLGEAILLNDIGAVNILLDNGGNSNALVAFAGVSDRTPRVVEYSVLMRLTALLVAIDVSSFALVKLLVERGADVTRKLEMGLSRTPLQRAAEIGDFQMVEFFIENHAIVDGKPAFGGGTALQLAAMSGHVGIATLLIEHGADVNHPPARGPGRTAFEAAAEWCRPDVMYLLVQHGAQLDLKVTGDVDV
;
A
#
# COMPACT_ATOMS: atom_id res chain seq x y z
N MET A 1 37.74 11.13 -3.40
CA MET A 1 38.98 10.98 -2.60
C MET A 1 38.68 10.83 -1.10
N LEU A 2 37.85 11.69 -0.50
CA LEU A 2 37.49 11.60 0.94
C LEU A 2 36.78 10.29 1.33
N GLN A 3 35.85 9.79 0.51
CA GLN A 3 35.25 8.47 0.76
C GLN A 3 36.27 7.34 0.63
N ILE A 4 37.18 7.36 -0.36
CA ILE A 4 38.27 6.36 -0.49
C ILE A 4 39.16 6.36 0.77
N LEU A 5 39.46 7.54 1.30
CA LEU A 5 40.11 7.69 2.61
C LEU A 5 39.27 7.10 3.74
N GLY A 6 37.95 7.31 3.74
CA GLY A 6 37.03 6.68 4.68
C GLY A 6 36.99 5.16 4.58
N TYR A 7 36.91 4.60 3.36
CA TYR A 7 36.97 3.16 3.10
C TYR A 7 38.29 2.57 3.57
N HIS A 8 39.41 3.24 3.26
CA HIS A 8 40.72 2.82 3.69
C HIS A 8 40.88 2.89 5.21
N ALA A 9 40.45 3.99 5.84
CA ALA A 9 40.47 4.14 7.28
C ALA A 9 39.59 3.08 7.97
N MET A 10 38.44 2.75 7.39
CA MET A 10 37.57 1.69 7.88
C MET A 10 38.23 0.31 7.78
N TYR A 11 38.82 0.00 6.63
CA TYR A 11 39.55 -1.26 6.43
C TYR A 11 40.75 -1.38 7.38
N MET A 12 41.45 -0.28 7.62
CA MET A 12 42.63 -0.21 8.48
C MET A 12 42.28 -0.05 9.98
N ARG A 13 40.99 0.02 10.34
CA ARG A 13 40.51 0.31 11.72
C ARG A 13 41.13 1.59 12.31
N ASP A 14 41.40 2.58 11.48
CA ASP A 14 41.98 3.86 11.89
C ASP A 14 40.90 4.78 12.48
N LEU A 15 40.63 4.57 13.78
CA LEU A 15 39.58 5.29 14.50
C LEU A 15 39.82 6.80 14.55
N GLN A 16 41.07 7.26 14.47
CA GLN A 16 41.38 8.69 14.52
C GLN A 16 40.93 9.40 13.25
N HIS A 17 41.20 8.80 12.08
CA HIS A 17 40.71 9.33 10.81
C HIS A 17 39.20 9.19 10.67
N LEU A 18 38.63 8.12 11.22
CA LEU A 18 37.17 7.94 11.25
C LEU A 18 36.47 8.95 12.17
N ASP A 19 37.03 9.25 13.34
CA ASP A 19 36.50 10.29 14.25
C ASP A 19 36.55 11.65 13.54
N TRP A 20 37.65 11.97 12.85
CA TRP A 20 37.78 13.20 12.07
C TRP A 20 36.73 13.33 10.96
N LEU A 21 36.38 12.22 10.30
CA LEU A 21 35.34 12.16 9.27
C LEU A 21 33.93 12.29 9.87
N CYS A 22 33.67 11.64 11.02
CA CYS A 22 32.41 11.71 11.75
C CYS A 22 32.14 13.12 12.28
N GLU A 23 33.13 13.80 12.88
CA GLU A 23 33.02 15.18 13.38
C GLU A 23 32.62 16.19 12.29
N ARG A 24 32.92 15.87 11.03
CA ARG A 24 32.62 16.71 9.86
C ARG A 24 31.36 16.28 9.12
N ASP A 25 30.66 15.27 9.64
CA ASP A 25 29.46 14.68 9.04
C ASP A 25 29.70 14.04 7.65
N LEU A 26 30.97 13.75 7.34
CA LEU A 26 31.44 13.19 6.06
C LEU A 26 31.43 11.65 6.04
N ALA A 27 31.19 11.01 7.19
CA ALA A 27 31.17 9.56 7.34
C ALA A 27 29.78 8.94 7.06
N VAL A 28 28.70 9.72 7.24
CA VAL A 28 27.35 9.16 7.49
C VAL A 28 26.33 9.50 6.39
N GLY A 29 26.70 10.30 5.38
CA GLY A 29 25.84 10.63 4.23
C GLY A 29 26.40 10.11 2.91
N ALA A 30 25.52 9.71 1.99
CA ALA A 30 25.89 9.65 0.57
C ALA A 30 26.23 11.07 0.13
N MET A 31 27.49 11.35 -0.22
CA MET A 31 27.86 12.63 -0.80
C MET A 31 27.28 12.71 -2.20
N VAL A 32 26.20 13.47 -2.40
CA VAL A 32 25.76 13.91 -3.72
C VAL A 32 26.20 15.36 -3.90
N PHE A 33 26.95 15.61 -4.96
CA PHE A 33 27.37 16.93 -5.38
C PHE A 33 27.09 17.02 -6.88
N ASP A 34 25.85 17.34 -7.24
CA ASP A 34 25.54 17.87 -8.56
C ASP A 34 25.08 19.33 -8.39
N GLU A 35 25.56 20.18 -9.29
CA GLU A 35 25.14 21.59 -9.40
C GLU A 35 23.94 21.75 -10.35
N ASP A 36 23.55 20.70 -11.09
CA ASP A 36 22.67 20.83 -12.25
C ASP A 36 21.44 19.89 -12.30
N ASP A 37 21.20 19.04 -11.31
CA ASP A 37 20.02 18.15 -11.35
C ASP A 37 18.85 18.76 -10.55
N GLU A 38 17.95 19.42 -11.29
CA GLU A 38 16.61 19.80 -10.84
C GLU A 38 15.64 18.59 -10.72
N ASP A 39 16.11 17.37 -11.04
CA ASP A 39 15.28 16.16 -11.06
C ASP A 39 15.70 15.13 -9.97
N GLU A 40 14.91 15.15 -8.89
CA GLU A 40 14.47 14.03 -8.03
C GLU A 40 15.47 13.15 -7.20
N ASP A 41 14.93 12.83 -6.01
CA ASP A 41 15.09 11.61 -5.21
C ASP A 41 16.07 11.59 -4.01
N PHE A 42 15.43 11.43 -2.84
CA PHE A 42 15.93 11.19 -1.48
C PHE A 42 16.31 12.41 -0.66
N GLY A 43 15.33 13.24 -0.28
CA GLY A 43 15.35 13.98 1.00
C GLY A 43 16.69 14.61 1.37
N MET A 44 17.35 15.21 0.38
CA MET A 44 18.71 15.73 0.47
C MET A 44 18.67 17.05 1.23
N TYR A 45 19.02 17.03 2.51
CA TYR A 45 19.41 18.28 3.14
C TYR A 45 20.74 18.73 2.55
N SER A 46 20.67 19.75 1.70
CA SER A 46 21.80 20.53 1.20
C SER A 46 22.77 20.82 2.34
N ILE A 47 24.04 20.46 2.15
CA ILE A 47 25.12 20.88 3.04
C ILE A 47 25.01 22.40 3.20
N PRO A 48 24.87 22.97 4.41
CA PRO A 48 24.69 24.41 4.60
C PRO A 48 25.74 25.18 3.80
N GLU A 49 25.32 26.20 3.04
CA GLU A 49 26.13 26.90 2.03
C GLU A 49 27.52 27.33 2.54
N GLN A 50 27.59 27.77 3.80
CA GLN A 50 28.83 28.12 4.52
C GLN A 50 29.85 26.97 4.64
N ARG A 51 29.38 25.71 4.66
CA ARG A 51 30.23 24.50 4.67
C ARG A 51 30.65 24.10 3.25
N ARG A 52 29.80 24.35 2.25
CA ARG A 52 30.09 24.13 0.82
C ARG A 52 31.25 25.03 0.35
N GLU A 53 31.23 26.32 0.71
CA GLU A 53 32.34 27.26 0.44
C GLU A 53 33.67 26.86 1.10
N ARG A 54 33.62 26.31 2.33
CA ARG A 54 34.82 25.88 3.05
C ARG A 54 35.52 24.70 2.39
N LEU A 55 34.77 23.73 1.87
CA LEU A 55 35.32 22.61 1.11
C LEU A 55 35.83 23.05 -0.26
N HIS A 56 35.08 23.91 -0.97
CA HIS A 56 35.44 24.37 -2.32
C HIS A 56 36.77 25.14 -2.34
N ASN A 57 37.03 25.97 -1.31
CA ASN A 57 38.26 26.76 -1.21
C ASN A 57 39.52 25.93 -0.93
N HIS A 58 39.41 24.67 -0.47
CA HIS A 58 40.57 23.85 -0.06
C HIS A 58 40.88 22.69 -1.00
N SER A 59 39.92 22.21 -1.79
CA SER A 59 40.11 21.05 -2.67
C SER A 59 39.85 21.41 -4.12
N LYS A 60 40.91 21.76 -4.87
CA LYS A 60 40.90 21.92 -6.34
C LYS A 60 40.68 20.56 -7.04
N ILE A 61 39.54 19.90 -6.79
CA ILE A 61 39.22 18.58 -7.32
C ILE A 61 37.98 18.74 -8.20
N GLY A 62 38.08 18.34 -9.47
CA GLY A 62 36.92 18.21 -10.36
C GLY A 62 36.09 16.99 -9.94
N TRP A 63 34.79 17.18 -9.79
CA TRP A 63 33.87 16.21 -9.21
C TRP A 63 33.26 15.35 -10.33
N LEU A 64 33.41 14.02 -10.25
CA LEU A 64 32.75 13.06 -11.12
C LEU A 64 31.49 12.54 -10.42
N GLY A 65 30.36 12.53 -11.13
CA GLY A 65 29.04 12.05 -10.69
C GLY A 65 28.97 10.54 -10.42
N ILE A 66 29.71 10.07 -9.42
CA ILE A 66 29.70 8.69 -8.93
C ILE A 66 29.04 8.69 -7.55
N ARG A 67 27.84 8.12 -7.42
CA ARG A 67 27.20 7.87 -6.11
C ARG A 67 27.93 6.73 -5.40
N LEU A 68 28.52 7.03 -4.25
CA LEU A 68 29.19 6.05 -3.39
C LEU A 68 28.42 5.88 -2.08
N PRO A 69 28.23 4.64 -1.58
CA PRO A 69 27.50 4.37 -0.35
C PRO A 69 28.17 5.02 0.87
N SER A 70 27.38 5.31 1.91
CA SER A 70 27.92 5.87 3.17
C SER A 70 28.79 4.86 3.90
N LEU A 71 29.68 5.29 4.80
CA LEU A 71 30.52 4.34 5.54
C LEU A 71 29.70 3.39 6.42
N VAL A 72 28.52 3.84 6.87
CA VAL A 72 27.55 2.99 7.57
C VAL A 72 26.98 1.93 6.64
N ASP A 73 26.56 2.31 5.43
CA ASP A 73 26.04 1.38 4.42
C ASP A 73 27.06 0.31 4.05
N VAL A 74 28.34 0.68 4.04
CA VAL A 74 29.44 -0.23 3.72
C VAL A 74 29.70 -1.17 4.89
N ALA A 75 29.71 -0.66 6.13
CA ALA A 75 29.78 -1.50 7.31
C ALA A 75 28.62 -2.52 7.38
N VAL A 76 27.42 -2.08 6.98
CA VAL A 76 26.24 -2.92 6.81
C VAL A 76 26.48 -3.98 5.74
N GLN A 77 26.88 -3.59 4.52
CA GLN A 77 27.16 -4.54 3.42
C GLN A 77 28.19 -5.61 3.79
N HIS A 78 29.17 -5.26 4.62
CA HIS A 78 30.22 -6.18 5.06
C HIS A 78 29.87 -6.95 6.34
N ASN A 79 28.66 -6.75 6.91
CA ASN A 79 28.22 -7.35 8.16
C ASN A 79 29.24 -7.13 9.32
N ASP A 80 29.70 -5.89 9.51
CA ASP A 80 30.69 -5.53 10.53
C ASP A 80 30.03 -4.85 11.75
N PRO A 81 29.62 -5.60 12.80
CA PRO A 81 28.88 -5.05 13.93
C PRO A 81 29.67 -4.02 14.74
N LEU A 82 31.00 -4.13 14.77
CA LEU A 82 31.85 -3.18 15.48
C LEU A 82 31.88 -1.82 14.76
N MET A 83 31.99 -1.83 13.43
CA MET A 83 31.91 -0.59 12.64
C MET A 83 30.50 -0.01 12.65
N MET A 84 29.48 -0.86 12.59
CA MET A 84 28.08 -0.42 12.73
C MET A 84 27.88 0.29 14.06
N ASP A 85 28.24 -0.33 15.19
CA ASP A 85 28.14 0.30 16.52
C ASP A 85 28.93 1.60 16.63
N TYR A 86 30.15 1.61 16.09
CA TYR A 86 31.01 2.77 16.09
C TYR A 86 30.36 3.95 15.37
N PHE A 87 29.78 3.74 14.19
CA PHE A 87 29.11 4.80 13.46
C PHE A 87 27.74 5.16 14.05
N LEU A 88 26.91 4.18 14.45
CA LEU A 88 25.59 4.43 15.05
C LEU A 88 25.69 5.24 16.34
N SER A 89 26.75 5.05 17.15
CA SER A 89 26.99 5.84 18.36
C SER A 89 27.36 7.30 18.09
N ARG A 90 27.75 7.64 16.86
CA ARG A 90 28.18 8.98 16.41
C ARG A 90 27.25 9.59 15.36
N ALA A 91 26.30 8.81 14.85
CA ALA A 91 25.39 9.19 13.77
C ALA A 91 24.13 9.90 14.31
N LEU A 92 23.54 10.75 13.47
CA LEU A 92 22.27 11.39 13.77
C LEU A 92 21.13 10.35 13.67
N PRO A 93 20.07 10.44 14.51
CA PRO A 93 19.00 9.45 14.56
C PRO A 93 18.34 9.10 13.22
N HIS A 94 18.12 10.10 12.35
CA HIS A 94 17.53 9.90 11.02
C HIS A 94 18.43 9.08 10.06
N ARG A 95 19.75 9.08 10.28
CA ARG A 95 20.71 8.32 9.46
C ARG A 95 20.76 6.84 9.85
N ASN A 96 20.34 6.52 11.07
CA ASN A 96 20.20 5.14 11.50
C ASN A 96 19.07 4.44 10.72
N SER A 97 17.99 5.17 10.43
CA SER A 97 16.87 4.64 9.64
C SER A 97 17.19 4.49 8.15
N SER A 98 18.08 5.30 7.56
CA SER A 98 18.53 5.12 6.17
C SER A 98 19.44 3.91 5.98
N ALA A 99 20.33 3.64 6.95
CA ALA A 99 21.18 2.44 6.94
C ALA A 99 20.34 1.15 7.03
N LEU A 100 19.25 1.16 7.82
CA LEU A 100 18.28 0.07 7.86
C LEU A 100 17.62 -0.16 6.50
N LEU A 101 17.12 0.90 5.86
CA LEU A 101 16.51 0.80 4.54
C LEU A 101 17.49 0.20 3.52
N HIS A 102 18.75 0.63 3.54
CA HIS A 102 19.78 0.09 2.66
C HIS A 102 20.10 -1.39 2.96
N ALA A 103 20.21 -1.77 4.24
CA ALA A 103 20.40 -3.17 4.65
C ALA A 103 19.30 -4.09 4.09
N VAL A 104 18.04 -3.64 4.15
CA VAL A 104 16.90 -4.39 3.62
C VAL A 104 16.92 -4.43 2.09
N LYS A 105 17.21 -3.30 1.42
CA LYS A 105 17.30 -3.22 -0.06
C LYS A 105 18.37 -4.14 -0.65
N VAL A 106 19.53 -4.23 0.01
CA VAL A 106 20.66 -5.05 -0.45
C VAL A 106 20.53 -6.52 0.00
N ASN A 107 19.46 -6.85 0.75
CA ASN A 107 19.17 -8.19 1.27
C ASN A 107 20.35 -8.77 2.08
N VAL A 108 20.83 -7.97 3.02
CA VAL A 108 21.94 -8.32 3.92
C VAL A 108 21.45 -9.29 5.02
N HIS A 109 22.36 -9.94 5.74
CA HIS A 109 22.04 -10.94 6.77
C HIS A 109 21.02 -10.44 7.81
N LEU A 110 20.16 -11.35 8.27
CA LEU A 110 19.12 -11.07 9.27
C LEU A 110 19.70 -10.48 10.56
N ASP A 111 20.86 -10.97 10.99
CA ASP A 111 21.56 -10.52 12.19
C ASP A 111 21.96 -9.04 12.08
N THR A 112 22.37 -8.59 10.89
CA THR A 112 22.69 -7.19 10.60
C THR A 112 21.46 -6.31 10.79
N VAL A 113 20.30 -6.76 10.28
CA VAL A 113 19.03 -6.04 10.39
C VAL A 113 18.55 -5.98 11.85
N GLN A 114 18.64 -7.07 12.60
CA GLN A 114 18.30 -7.10 14.03
C GLN A 114 19.20 -6.17 14.84
N HIS A 115 20.51 -6.24 14.61
CA HIS A 115 21.49 -5.40 15.28
C HIS A 115 21.23 -3.90 15.03
N LEU A 116 20.90 -3.53 13.78
CA LEU A 116 20.50 -2.16 13.44
C LEU A 116 19.25 -1.72 14.19
N ILE A 117 18.22 -2.58 14.27
CA ILE A 117 16.96 -2.26 14.96
C ILE A 117 17.18 -2.03 16.46
N GLU A 118 17.96 -2.90 17.11
CA GLU A 118 18.27 -2.78 18.54
C GLU A 118 19.10 -1.53 18.86
N LYS A 119 20.09 -1.21 18.02
CA LYS A 119 21.05 -0.11 18.28
C LYS A 119 20.57 1.25 17.84
N ALA A 120 19.79 1.32 16.77
CA ALA A 120 19.25 2.57 16.24
C ALA A 120 18.17 3.19 17.13
N GLY A 121 17.67 2.47 18.14
CA GLY A 121 16.57 2.93 19.00
C GLY A 121 15.24 3.04 18.24
N ILE A 122 15.06 2.23 17.21
CA ILE A 122 13.88 2.21 16.35
C ILE A 122 12.66 1.80 17.20
N GLY A 123 11.63 2.64 17.20
CA GLY A 123 10.42 2.48 18.02
C GLY A 123 10.39 3.21 19.37
N SER A 124 11.50 3.81 19.82
CA SER A 124 11.58 4.47 21.15
C SER A 124 10.92 5.86 21.24
N ASN A 125 10.68 6.52 20.10
CA ASN A 125 10.18 7.91 20.05
C ASN A 125 8.73 8.06 19.57
N GLY A 126 7.95 6.97 19.43
CA GLY A 126 6.51 7.03 19.10
C GLY A 126 6.15 7.56 17.70
N VAL A 127 7.13 8.06 16.95
CA VAL A 127 7.03 8.43 15.54
C VAL A 127 7.90 7.44 14.78
N GLY A 128 7.31 6.35 14.31
CA GLY A 128 7.99 5.46 13.36
C GLY A 128 8.48 6.29 12.18
N THR A 129 9.78 6.26 11.89
CA THR A 129 10.36 7.13 10.87
C THR A 129 9.90 6.68 9.48
N GLN A 130 9.70 7.60 8.53
CA GLN A 130 9.29 7.31 7.14
C GLN A 130 10.16 6.21 6.47
N TYR A 131 11.40 6.07 6.90
CA TYR A 131 12.32 5.05 6.41
C TYR A 131 12.03 3.64 6.94
N GLU A 132 11.42 3.49 8.12
CA GLU A 132 11.04 2.18 8.69
C GLU A 132 9.87 1.56 7.93
N SER A 133 8.83 2.35 7.65
CA SER A 133 7.70 1.93 6.81
C SER A 133 8.18 1.61 5.39
N THR A 134 9.09 2.43 4.85
CA THR A 134 9.71 2.16 3.54
C THR A 134 10.53 0.86 3.57
N ALA A 135 11.33 0.61 4.61
CA ALA A 135 12.09 -0.63 4.74
C ALA A 135 11.18 -1.85 4.83
N LEU A 136 10.09 -1.76 5.61
CA LEU A 136 9.08 -2.81 5.70
C LEU A 136 8.41 -3.06 4.34
N ARG A 137 8.10 -2.01 3.58
CA ARG A 137 7.59 -2.13 2.20
C ARG A 137 8.54 -2.89 1.28
N PHE A 138 9.84 -2.57 1.30
CA PHE A 138 10.83 -3.30 0.51
C PHE A 138 10.90 -4.78 0.92
N ALA A 139 10.82 -5.07 2.22
CA ALA A 139 10.79 -6.45 2.71
C ALA A 139 9.53 -7.21 2.23
N ILE A 140 8.36 -6.55 2.17
CA ILE A 140 7.12 -7.12 1.61
C ILE A 140 7.29 -7.41 0.12
N ARG A 141 7.80 -6.46 -0.68
CA ARG A 141 8.06 -6.68 -2.12
C ARG A 141 9.04 -7.82 -2.37
N ALA A 142 10.04 -7.97 -1.50
CA ALA A 142 11.02 -9.05 -1.55
C ALA A 142 10.50 -10.38 -0.97
N ARG A 143 9.28 -10.41 -0.39
CA ARG A 143 8.69 -11.57 0.32
C ARG A 143 9.60 -12.13 1.42
N ASN A 144 10.39 -11.27 2.08
CA ASN A 144 11.30 -11.67 3.14
C ASN A 144 10.58 -11.68 4.50
N TYR A 145 9.88 -12.77 4.81
CA TYR A 145 9.02 -12.88 6.00
C TYR A 145 9.77 -12.73 7.33
N ASP A 146 11.07 -13.04 7.37
CA ASP A 146 11.86 -12.90 8.59
C ASP A 146 12.11 -11.42 8.91
N ILE A 147 12.48 -10.63 7.90
CA ILE A 147 12.63 -9.18 8.04
C ILE A 147 11.28 -8.52 8.33
N ILE A 148 10.20 -8.94 7.64
CA ILE A 148 8.84 -8.42 7.88
C ILE A 148 8.44 -8.65 9.34
N ARG A 149 8.67 -9.84 9.91
CA ARG A 149 8.34 -10.16 11.32
C ARG A 149 9.06 -9.29 12.33
N ILE A 150 10.29 -8.89 12.04
CA ILE A 150 11.08 -8.06 12.95
C ILE A 150 10.62 -6.60 12.84
N LEU A 151 10.53 -6.07 11.61
CA LEU A 151 10.14 -4.68 11.37
C LEU A 151 8.69 -4.39 11.76
N ALA A 152 7.77 -5.33 11.57
CA ALA A 152 6.36 -5.15 11.93
C ALA A 152 6.15 -4.91 13.44
N LYS A 153 7.05 -5.43 14.30
CA LYS A 153 6.97 -5.22 15.76
C LYS A 153 7.38 -3.81 16.19
N SER A 154 8.27 -3.18 15.44
CA SER A 154 8.88 -1.90 15.79
C SER A 154 8.33 -0.71 15.00
N THR A 155 7.57 -0.96 13.95
CA THR A 155 7.08 0.06 13.01
C THR A 155 5.60 0.33 13.23
N ASN A 156 5.17 1.58 13.09
CA ASN A 156 3.74 1.90 13.07
C ASN A 156 3.09 1.40 11.77
N ILE A 157 2.40 0.26 11.84
CA ILE A 157 1.73 -0.38 10.71
C ILE A 157 0.57 0.46 10.17
N HIS A 158 -0.01 1.34 10.99
CA HIS A 158 -1.16 2.19 10.63
C HIS A 158 -0.77 3.57 10.09
N GLY A 159 0.51 3.92 10.15
CA GLY A 159 0.99 5.21 9.70
C GLY A 159 0.85 5.30 8.19
N LEU A 160 -0.15 6.05 7.71
CA LEU A 160 -0.15 6.54 6.33
C LEU A 160 1.17 7.30 6.13
N GLU A 161 1.97 6.86 5.17
CA GLU A 161 3.21 7.55 4.85
C GLU A 161 2.89 8.97 4.37
N THR A 162 3.33 9.97 5.14
CA THR A 162 3.25 11.36 4.72
C THR A 162 4.37 11.63 3.73
N VAL A 163 3.99 12.05 2.52
CA VAL A 163 4.91 12.46 1.46
C VAL A 163 5.74 13.65 1.94
N GLY A 164 7.03 13.67 1.59
CA GLY A 164 7.88 14.84 1.70
C GLY A 164 7.34 15.99 0.85
N SER A 165 7.77 17.22 1.15
CA SER A 165 7.35 18.45 0.48
C SER A 165 7.76 18.57 -1.00
N ASP A 166 8.42 17.56 -1.56
CA ASP A 166 9.06 17.56 -2.88
C ASP A 166 8.34 16.71 -3.94
N GLY A 167 7.30 15.95 -3.59
CA GLY A 167 6.36 15.41 -4.59
C GLY A 167 6.96 14.46 -5.65
N SER A 168 8.15 13.89 -5.46
CA SER A 168 8.67 12.85 -6.36
C SER A 168 8.04 11.49 -6.04
N ALA A 169 7.73 10.75 -7.10
CA ALA A 169 6.73 9.69 -7.11
C ALA A 169 7.23 8.38 -6.49
N ILE A 170 6.55 7.94 -5.42
CA ILE A 170 6.10 6.55 -5.40
C ILE A 170 4.64 6.62 -5.83
N ASP A 171 4.32 5.97 -6.94
CA ASP A 171 2.97 5.84 -7.48
C ASP A 171 2.00 5.35 -6.37
N GLY A 172 1.30 6.30 -5.73
CA GLY A 172 0.26 6.06 -4.75
C GLY A 172 0.64 6.11 -3.27
N TYR A 173 -0.17 6.86 -2.52
CA TYR A 173 -0.39 6.65 -1.10
C TYR A 173 -0.85 5.20 -0.91
N LEU A 174 0.01 4.29 -0.49
CA LEU A 174 -0.36 2.89 -0.28
C LEU A 174 -0.04 2.49 1.17
N ASP A 175 -1.08 2.13 1.90
CA ASP A 175 -0.97 1.49 3.21
C ASP A 175 -0.19 0.16 3.05
N LEU A 176 0.70 -0.16 4.00
CA LEU A 176 1.50 -1.39 4.00
C LEU A 176 0.63 -2.64 3.88
N LEU A 177 -0.54 -2.61 4.54
CA LEU A 177 -1.52 -3.69 4.42
C LEU A 177 -2.11 -3.78 3.00
N GLY A 178 -2.42 -2.63 2.40
CA GLY A 178 -2.92 -2.56 1.02
C GLY A 178 -1.92 -3.12 0.02
N GLU A 179 -0.64 -2.82 0.18
CA GLU A 179 0.42 -3.33 -0.69
C GLU A 179 0.60 -4.84 -0.60
N ALA A 180 0.61 -5.39 0.61
CA ALA A 180 0.70 -6.83 0.80
C ALA A 180 -0.50 -7.57 0.15
N ILE A 181 -1.70 -6.98 0.22
CA ILE A 181 -2.91 -7.52 -0.43
C ILE A 181 -2.78 -7.48 -1.95
N LEU A 182 -2.31 -6.36 -2.52
CA LEU A 182 -2.13 -6.21 -3.98
C LEU A 182 -1.12 -7.20 -4.55
N LEU A 183 -0.05 -7.47 -3.81
CA LEU A 183 0.95 -8.47 -4.17
C LEU A 183 0.45 -9.92 -3.98
N ASN A 184 -0.79 -10.08 -3.50
CA ASN A 184 -1.39 -11.34 -3.10
C ASN A 184 -0.48 -12.11 -2.13
N ASP A 185 0.15 -11.41 -1.19
CA ASP A 185 1.06 -11.99 -0.21
C ASP A 185 0.36 -12.29 1.11
N ILE A 186 -0.22 -13.48 1.20
CA ILE A 186 -0.93 -13.99 2.38
C ILE A 186 -0.01 -14.04 3.62
N GLY A 187 1.29 -14.30 3.44
CA GLY A 187 2.25 -14.39 4.53
C GLY A 187 2.51 -13.01 5.15
N ALA A 188 2.76 -12.01 4.30
CA ALA A 188 2.93 -10.63 4.73
C ALA A 188 1.66 -10.08 5.37
N VAL A 189 0.48 -10.30 4.76
CA VAL A 189 -0.81 -9.86 5.32
C VAL A 189 -1.03 -10.44 6.72
N ASN A 190 -0.79 -11.75 6.91
CA ASN A 190 -0.89 -12.37 8.24
C ASN A 190 0.00 -11.68 9.27
N ILE A 191 1.28 -11.46 8.95
CA ILE A 191 2.23 -10.84 9.87
C ILE A 191 1.79 -9.41 10.21
N LEU A 192 1.34 -8.63 9.22
CA LEU A 192 0.89 -7.26 9.46
C LEU A 192 -0.35 -7.20 10.36
N LEU A 193 -1.34 -8.09 10.14
CA LEU A 193 -2.54 -8.18 10.97
C LEU A 193 -2.20 -8.65 12.41
N ASP A 194 -1.28 -9.60 12.57
CA ASP A 194 -0.83 -10.09 13.89
C ASP A 194 -0.12 -9.01 14.71
N ASN A 195 0.48 -8.02 14.04
CA ASN A 195 1.15 -6.88 14.68
C ASN A 195 0.26 -5.63 14.79
N GLY A 196 -1.06 -5.81 14.71
CA GLY A 196 -2.04 -4.76 14.96
C GLY A 196 -2.69 -4.18 13.71
N GLY A 197 -2.29 -4.59 12.50
CA GLY A 197 -2.90 -4.14 11.24
C GLY A 197 -4.43 -4.20 11.27
N ASN A 198 -5.08 -3.12 10.80
CA ASN A 198 -6.53 -3.00 10.86
C ASN A 198 -7.15 -3.62 9.60
N SER A 199 -7.86 -4.74 9.75
CA SER A 199 -8.58 -5.42 8.65
C SER A 199 -9.69 -4.56 8.03
N ASN A 200 -10.13 -3.51 8.71
CA ASN A 200 -11.09 -2.51 8.24
C ASN A 200 -10.43 -1.19 7.81
N ALA A 201 -9.10 -1.17 7.67
CA ALA A 201 -8.38 -0.01 7.15
C ALA A 201 -8.89 0.35 5.76
N LEU A 202 -8.98 1.66 5.54
CA LEU A 202 -9.09 2.22 4.20
C LEU A 202 -7.69 2.22 3.60
N VAL A 203 -7.46 1.31 2.66
CA VAL A 203 -6.21 1.26 1.93
C VAL A 203 -6.32 2.24 0.77
N ALA A 204 -5.41 3.21 0.75
CA ALA A 204 -5.32 4.15 -0.35
C ALA A 204 -4.74 3.43 -1.57
N PHE A 205 -5.31 3.73 -2.73
CA PHE A 205 -5.04 2.99 -3.95
C PHE A 205 -4.87 3.99 -5.08
N ALA A 206 -3.66 4.11 -5.62
CA ALA A 206 -3.42 4.84 -6.87
C ALA A 206 -3.22 3.84 -8.00
N GLY A 207 -3.83 4.13 -9.15
CA GLY A 207 -3.42 3.48 -10.39
C GLY A 207 -3.88 2.04 -10.62
N VAL A 208 -5.18 1.73 -10.47
CA VAL A 208 -5.78 0.78 -11.43
C VAL A 208 -5.97 1.62 -12.68
N SER A 209 -4.97 1.57 -13.55
CA SER A 209 -5.22 1.74 -14.97
C SER A 209 -6.15 0.61 -15.40
N ASP A 210 -7.43 0.93 -15.52
CA ASP A 210 -8.31 0.51 -16.61
C ASP A 210 -8.03 -0.89 -17.21
N ARG A 211 -8.12 -1.94 -16.39
CA ARG A 211 -8.35 -3.31 -16.90
C ARG A 211 -9.84 -3.64 -17.04
N THR A 212 -10.72 -2.69 -16.72
CA THR A 212 -12.14 -2.74 -17.05
C THR A 212 -12.38 -1.88 -18.30
N PRO A 213 -12.94 -2.42 -19.39
CA PRO A 213 -13.25 -1.58 -20.53
C PRO A 213 -14.40 -0.62 -20.18
N ARG A 214 -14.05 0.67 -20.09
CA ARG A 214 -14.90 1.88 -20.13
C ARG A 214 -15.72 2.25 -18.90
N VAL A 215 -15.71 3.59 -18.67
CA VAL A 215 -16.56 4.43 -17.80
C VAL A 215 -16.02 4.44 -16.35
N VAL A 216 -15.35 5.45 -15.78
CA VAL A 216 -15.35 6.93 -15.94
C VAL A 216 -13.98 7.49 -15.48
N GLU A 217 -13.49 8.54 -16.12
CA GLU A 217 -12.42 9.41 -15.62
C GLU A 217 -12.85 10.12 -14.33
N TYR A 218 -12.42 9.64 -13.16
CA TYR A 218 -12.19 10.50 -12.00
C TYR A 218 -10.99 9.97 -11.20
N SER A 219 -9.85 10.65 -11.37
CA SER A 219 -8.67 10.59 -10.50
C SER A 219 -9.01 11.22 -9.14
N VAL A 220 -9.75 10.48 -8.33
CA VAL A 220 -9.86 10.70 -6.89
C VAL A 220 -9.23 9.47 -6.26
N LEU A 221 -8.36 9.65 -5.27
CA LEU A 221 -7.91 8.56 -4.41
C LEU A 221 -9.13 7.76 -3.94
N MET A 222 -9.41 6.62 -4.56
CA MET A 222 -10.48 5.73 -4.13
C MET A 222 -9.95 4.98 -2.91
N ARG A 223 -10.37 5.41 -1.73
CA ARG A 223 -10.07 4.70 -0.48
C ARG A 223 -11.00 3.49 -0.41
N LEU A 224 -10.47 2.31 -0.71
CA LEU A 224 -11.20 1.05 -0.62
C LEU A 224 -10.88 0.38 0.71
N THR A 225 -11.78 -0.47 1.22
CA THR A 225 -11.40 -1.35 2.33
C THR A 225 -10.39 -2.40 1.84
N ALA A 226 -9.53 -2.88 2.73
CA ALA A 226 -8.65 -4.03 2.46
C ALA A 226 -9.42 -5.21 1.84
N LEU A 227 -10.64 -5.46 2.32
CA LEU A 227 -11.51 -6.52 1.82
C LEU A 227 -11.93 -6.31 0.35
N LEU A 228 -12.28 -5.08 -0.05
CA LEU A 228 -12.62 -4.78 -1.46
C LEU A 228 -11.41 -4.98 -2.38
N VAL A 229 -10.21 -4.61 -1.95
CA VAL A 229 -8.99 -4.84 -2.74
C VAL A 229 -8.69 -6.34 -2.88
N ALA A 230 -8.88 -7.13 -1.83
CA ALA A 230 -8.70 -8.59 -1.90
C ALA A 230 -9.67 -9.25 -2.89
N ILE A 231 -10.90 -8.73 -3.01
CA ILE A 231 -11.89 -9.15 -4.01
C ILE A 231 -11.43 -8.76 -5.42
N ASP A 232 -10.91 -7.54 -5.61
CA ASP A 232 -10.42 -7.06 -6.91
C ASP A 232 -9.20 -7.83 -7.42
N VAL A 233 -8.35 -8.31 -6.51
CA VAL A 233 -7.23 -9.22 -6.83
C VAL A 233 -7.71 -10.67 -7.05
N SER A 234 -9.01 -10.94 -6.85
CA SER A 234 -9.65 -12.25 -6.97
C SER A 234 -8.99 -13.33 -6.08
N SER A 235 -8.57 -12.94 -4.87
CA SER A 235 -7.91 -13.84 -3.92
C SER A 235 -8.86 -14.28 -2.82
N PHE A 236 -9.53 -15.43 -3.01
CA PHE A 236 -10.43 -16.01 -2.01
C PHE A 236 -9.73 -16.27 -0.66
N ALA A 237 -8.46 -16.67 -0.70
CA ALA A 237 -7.67 -16.90 0.50
C ALA A 237 -7.46 -15.61 1.32
N LEU A 238 -7.20 -14.47 0.67
CA LEU A 238 -7.09 -13.18 1.36
C LEU A 238 -8.44 -12.70 1.87
N VAL A 239 -9.51 -12.87 1.09
CA VAL A 239 -10.89 -12.56 1.53
C VAL A 239 -11.22 -13.31 2.80
N LYS A 240 -11.00 -14.64 2.82
CA LYS A 240 -11.26 -15.49 3.98
C LYS A 240 -10.42 -15.04 5.18
N LEU A 241 -9.12 -14.84 4.97
CA LEU A 241 -8.22 -14.36 6.03
C LEU A 241 -8.69 -13.03 6.62
N LEU A 242 -9.03 -12.04 5.79
CA LEU A 242 -9.45 -10.72 6.27
C LEU A 242 -10.75 -10.81 7.08
N VAL A 243 -11.72 -11.60 6.63
CA VAL A 243 -12.99 -11.82 7.35
C VAL A 243 -12.76 -12.56 8.67
N GLU A 244 -11.91 -13.59 8.71
CA GLU A 244 -11.49 -14.27 9.95
C GLU A 244 -10.79 -13.31 10.93
N ARG A 245 -10.15 -12.25 10.41
CA ARG A 245 -9.50 -11.19 11.18
C ARG A 245 -10.42 -9.98 11.43
N GLY A 246 -11.72 -10.15 11.28
CA GLY A 246 -12.74 -9.16 11.67
C GLY A 246 -13.00 -8.06 10.64
N ALA A 247 -12.66 -8.27 9.36
CA ALA A 247 -13.11 -7.36 8.30
C ALA A 247 -14.65 -7.35 8.22
N ASP A 248 -15.23 -6.16 8.18
CA ASP A 248 -16.67 -5.94 8.17
C ASP A 248 -17.25 -6.16 6.77
N VAL A 249 -17.96 -7.28 6.60
CA VAL A 249 -18.65 -7.64 5.36
C VAL A 249 -19.92 -6.81 5.12
N THR A 250 -20.42 -6.12 6.15
CA THR A 250 -21.66 -5.33 6.14
C THR A 250 -21.42 -3.83 6.19
N ARG A 251 -20.16 -3.40 6.09
CA ARG A 251 -19.77 -2.00 6.30
C ARG A 251 -20.64 -1.06 5.48
N LYS A 252 -21.21 -0.07 6.15
CA LYS A 252 -22.00 0.97 5.49
C LYS A 252 -21.13 1.73 4.50
N LEU A 253 -21.73 2.06 3.35
CA LEU A 253 -21.10 2.91 2.35
C LEU A 253 -20.89 4.31 2.96
N GLU A 254 -19.64 4.72 3.08
CA GLU A 254 -19.20 6.04 3.51
C GLU A 254 -18.47 6.74 2.34
N MET A 255 -18.16 8.03 2.46
CA MET A 255 -17.40 8.78 1.45
C MET A 255 -16.10 8.04 1.07
N GLY A 256 -15.98 7.59 -0.19
CA GLY A 256 -14.86 6.80 -0.71
C GLY A 256 -15.16 5.31 -0.95
N LEU A 257 -16.23 4.76 -0.37
CA LEU A 257 -16.68 3.39 -0.59
C LEU A 257 -17.84 3.37 -1.59
N SER A 258 -17.62 2.80 -2.77
CA SER A 258 -18.63 2.72 -3.83
C SER A 258 -19.47 1.44 -3.79
N ARG A 259 -18.97 0.37 -3.17
CA ARG A 259 -19.59 -0.96 -3.17
C ARG A 259 -19.39 -1.69 -1.84
N THR A 260 -20.35 -2.53 -1.48
CA THR A 260 -20.16 -3.55 -0.44
C THR A 260 -19.35 -4.74 -0.99
N PRO A 261 -18.74 -5.57 -0.13
CA PRO A 261 -18.06 -6.80 -0.57
C PRO A 261 -18.93 -7.71 -1.45
N LEU A 262 -20.19 -7.92 -1.05
CA LEU A 262 -21.14 -8.74 -1.81
C LEU A 262 -21.47 -8.10 -3.17
N GLN A 263 -21.71 -6.79 -3.22
CA GLN A 263 -21.96 -6.07 -4.48
C GLN A 263 -20.77 -6.22 -5.44
N ARG A 264 -19.53 -6.08 -4.93
CA ARG A 264 -18.33 -6.19 -5.77
C ARG A 264 -18.08 -7.62 -6.26
N ALA A 265 -18.24 -8.62 -5.40
CA ALA A 265 -18.11 -10.02 -5.78
C ALA A 265 -19.15 -10.43 -6.85
N ALA A 266 -20.40 -9.96 -6.68
CA ALA A 266 -21.48 -10.20 -7.63
C ALA A 266 -21.26 -9.52 -8.99
N GLU A 267 -20.64 -8.33 -9.01
CA GLU A 267 -20.27 -7.65 -10.27
C GLU A 267 -19.16 -8.38 -11.03
N ILE A 268 -18.11 -8.80 -10.32
CA ILE A 268 -16.96 -9.51 -10.91
C ILE A 268 -17.34 -10.90 -11.40
N GLY A 269 -18.28 -11.58 -10.72
CA GLY A 269 -18.75 -12.91 -11.10
C GLY A 269 -18.11 -14.05 -10.33
N ASP A 270 -17.52 -13.78 -9.17
CA ASP A 270 -16.92 -14.83 -8.33
C ASP A 270 -18.01 -15.48 -7.46
N PHE A 271 -18.57 -16.60 -7.94
CA PHE A 271 -19.62 -17.33 -7.24
C PHE A 271 -19.20 -17.78 -5.85
N GLN A 272 -17.95 -18.23 -5.68
CA GLN A 272 -17.44 -18.73 -4.40
C GLN A 272 -17.34 -17.58 -3.38
N MET A 273 -16.91 -16.40 -3.79
CA MET A 273 -16.92 -15.22 -2.92
C MET A 273 -18.33 -14.77 -2.56
N VAL A 274 -19.28 -14.79 -3.50
CA VAL A 274 -20.69 -14.44 -3.23
C VAL A 274 -21.28 -15.37 -2.19
N GLU A 275 -21.15 -16.69 -2.38
CA GLU A 275 -21.61 -17.71 -1.44
C GLU A 275 -21.00 -17.46 -0.05
N PHE A 276 -19.68 -17.30 0.03
CA PHE A 276 -18.97 -17.02 1.27
C PHE A 276 -19.48 -15.76 1.98
N PHE A 277 -19.73 -14.65 1.25
CA PHE A 277 -20.24 -13.43 1.87
C PHE A 277 -21.66 -13.59 2.40
N ILE A 278 -22.52 -14.31 1.69
CA ILE A 278 -23.89 -14.62 2.15
C ILE A 278 -23.83 -15.48 3.43
N GLU A 279 -23.00 -16.51 3.46
CA GLU A 279 -22.78 -17.37 4.63
C GLU A 279 -22.24 -16.57 5.83
N ASN A 280 -21.47 -15.51 5.59
CA ASN A 280 -20.97 -14.58 6.60
C ASN A 280 -21.92 -13.39 6.87
N HIS A 281 -23.22 -13.54 6.56
CA HIS A 281 -24.27 -12.57 6.89
C HIS A 281 -24.16 -11.21 6.18
N ALA A 282 -23.60 -11.16 4.97
CA ALA A 282 -23.68 -9.97 4.14
C ALA A 282 -25.14 -9.57 3.85
N ILE A 283 -25.39 -8.27 3.78
CA ILE A 283 -26.73 -7.74 3.49
C ILE A 283 -27.01 -7.90 1.99
N VAL A 284 -27.88 -8.85 1.64
CA VAL A 284 -28.21 -9.20 0.24
C VAL A 284 -28.73 -7.98 -0.54
N ASP A 285 -29.73 -7.28 0.00
CA ASP A 285 -30.25 -6.02 -0.55
C ASP A 285 -29.57 -4.79 0.05
N GLY A 286 -28.23 -4.85 0.14
CA GLY A 286 -27.43 -3.70 0.51
C GLY A 286 -27.70 -2.54 -0.45
N LYS A 287 -28.05 -1.37 0.09
CA LYS A 287 -28.35 -0.19 -0.72
C LYS A 287 -27.13 0.21 -1.57
N PRO A 288 -27.32 0.54 -2.85
CA PRO A 288 -26.23 0.99 -3.71
C PRO A 288 -25.75 2.41 -3.37
N ALA A 289 -24.49 2.71 -3.68
CA ALA A 289 -24.00 4.08 -3.77
C ALA A 289 -24.64 4.82 -4.95
N PHE A 290 -24.37 6.13 -5.08
CA PHE A 290 -24.83 6.93 -6.22
C PHE A 290 -24.38 6.31 -7.55
N GLY A 291 -25.32 6.06 -8.48
CA GLY A 291 -25.04 5.40 -9.75
C GLY A 291 -24.66 3.92 -9.68
N GLY A 292 -24.70 3.29 -8.49
CA GLY A 292 -24.41 1.86 -8.30
C GLY A 292 -25.64 0.95 -8.46
N GLY A 293 -25.53 -0.30 -7.99
CA GLY A 293 -26.63 -1.27 -7.94
C GLY A 293 -26.53 -2.22 -6.74
N THR A 294 -27.63 -2.88 -6.38
CA THR A 294 -27.61 -4.02 -5.45
C THR A 294 -26.77 -5.17 -6.03
N ALA A 295 -26.45 -6.18 -5.23
CA ALA A 295 -25.72 -7.34 -5.72
C ALA A 295 -26.44 -8.01 -6.90
N LEU A 296 -27.78 -8.11 -6.84
CA LEU A 296 -28.58 -8.68 -7.92
C LEU A 296 -28.57 -7.81 -9.18
N GLN A 297 -28.68 -6.48 -9.04
CA GLN A 297 -28.61 -5.56 -10.18
C GLN A 297 -27.25 -5.63 -10.89
N LEU A 298 -26.14 -5.72 -10.13
CA LEU A 298 -24.79 -5.85 -10.68
C LEU A 298 -24.55 -7.23 -11.32
N ALA A 299 -25.00 -8.32 -10.70
CA ALA A 299 -24.95 -9.65 -11.31
C ALA A 299 -25.75 -9.71 -12.61
N ALA A 300 -26.91 -9.05 -12.65
CA ALA A 300 -27.77 -8.98 -13.83
C ALA A 300 -27.16 -8.18 -14.97
N MET A 301 -26.53 -7.03 -14.68
CA MET A 301 -25.74 -6.24 -15.62
C MET A 301 -24.61 -7.08 -16.24
N SER A 302 -23.85 -7.79 -15.39
CA SER A 302 -22.70 -8.60 -15.81
C SER A 302 -23.09 -9.92 -16.48
N GLY A 303 -24.33 -10.39 -16.32
CA GLY A 303 -24.85 -11.62 -16.92
C GLY A 303 -24.59 -12.89 -16.12
N HIS A 304 -24.32 -12.78 -14.82
CA HIS A 304 -23.95 -13.91 -13.96
C HIS A 304 -25.18 -14.66 -13.44
N VAL A 305 -25.75 -15.54 -14.27
CA VAL A 305 -27.00 -16.27 -13.98
C VAL A 305 -26.94 -17.03 -12.65
N GLY A 306 -25.88 -17.82 -12.42
CA GLY A 306 -25.76 -18.61 -11.18
C GLY A 306 -25.73 -17.74 -9.92
N ILE A 307 -25.05 -16.59 -9.98
CA ILE A 307 -25.01 -15.62 -8.88
C ILE A 307 -26.38 -14.96 -8.68
N ALA A 308 -27.05 -14.57 -9.77
CA ALA A 308 -28.40 -14.02 -9.71
C ALA A 308 -29.39 -15.01 -9.07
N THR A 309 -29.33 -16.29 -9.45
CA THR A 309 -30.13 -17.36 -8.83
C THR A 309 -29.84 -17.45 -7.33
N LEU A 310 -28.56 -17.54 -6.95
CA LEU A 310 -28.16 -17.64 -5.55
C LEU A 310 -28.65 -16.45 -4.70
N LEU A 311 -28.55 -15.23 -5.23
CA LEU A 311 -29.01 -14.02 -4.55
C LEU A 311 -30.53 -14.02 -4.36
N ILE A 312 -31.29 -14.44 -5.39
CA ILE A 312 -32.76 -14.56 -5.32
C ILE A 312 -33.18 -15.62 -4.29
N GLU A 313 -32.51 -16.78 -4.26
CA GLU A 313 -32.74 -17.83 -3.26
C GLU A 313 -32.51 -17.35 -1.83
N HIS A 314 -31.59 -16.40 -1.64
CA HIS A 314 -31.30 -15.75 -0.35
C HIS A 314 -32.08 -14.45 -0.12
N GLY A 315 -33.16 -14.23 -0.88
CA GLY A 315 -34.15 -13.19 -0.60
C GLY A 315 -33.86 -11.83 -1.23
N ALA A 316 -32.99 -11.74 -2.23
CA ALA A 316 -32.83 -10.50 -3.01
C ALA A 316 -34.17 -10.09 -3.67
N ASP A 317 -34.56 -8.84 -3.49
CA ASP A 317 -35.74 -8.29 -4.17
C ASP A 317 -35.46 -8.11 -5.66
N VAL A 318 -36.08 -8.97 -6.48
CA VAL A 318 -36.03 -8.93 -7.95
C VAL A 318 -36.46 -7.57 -8.51
N ASN A 319 -37.31 -6.85 -7.78
CA ASN A 319 -37.87 -5.56 -8.15
C ASN A 319 -37.27 -4.40 -7.34
N HIS A 320 -36.11 -4.60 -6.71
CA HIS A 320 -35.46 -3.54 -5.93
C HIS A 320 -35.30 -2.28 -6.81
N PRO A 321 -35.69 -1.10 -6.30
CA PRO A 321 -35.66 0.13 -7.07
C PRO A 321 -34.23 0.46 -7.56
N PRO A 322 -34.12 1.19 -8.69
CA PRO A 322 -32.83 1.64 -9.19
C PRO A 322 -32.15 2.60 -8.21
N ALA A 323 -30.81 2.62 -8.22
CA ALA A 323 -30.05 3.61 -7.46
C ALA A 323 -30.35 5.05 -7.92
N ARG A 324 -30.08 6.03 -7.05
CA ARG A 324 -30.14 7.46 -7.44
C ARG A 324 -29.17 7.74 -8.61
N GLY A 325 -29.59 8.60 -9.53
CA GLY A 325 -28.82 8.93 -10.75
C GLY A 325 -29.19 7.98 -11.91
N PRO A 326 -28.22 7.53 -12.73
CA PRO A 326 -28.46 6.66 -13.89
C PRO A 326 -28.69 5.18 -13.48
N GLY A 327 -29.38 4.91 -12.38
CA GLY A 327 -29.62 3.56 -11.88
C GLY A 327 -30.53 2.74 -12.82
N ARG A 328 -30.45 1.42 -12.67
CA ARG A 328 -31.30 0.44 -13.35
C ARG A 328 -31.81 -0.60 -12.36
N THR A 329 -32.99 -1.12 -12.60
CA THR A 329 -33.42 -2.38 -11.98
C THR A 329 -32.66 -3.56 -12.54
N ALA A 330 -32.77 -4.73 -11.88
CA ALA A 330 -32.07 -5.92 -12.34
C ALA A 330 -32.48 -6.31 -13.77
N PHE A 331 -33.77 -6.18 -14.10
CA PHE A 331 -34.27 -6.48 -15.44
C PHE A 331 -33.78 -5.47 -16.48
N GLU A 332 -33.87 -4.17 -16.20
CA GLU A 332 -33.39 -3.13 -17.12
C GLU A 332 -31.88 -3.24 -17.35
N ALA A 333 -31.10 -3.54 -16.30
CA ALA A 333 -29.66 -3.77 -16.42
C ALA A 333 -29.36 -5.00 -17.29
N ALA A 334 -30.05 -6.12 -17.08
CA ALA A 334 -29.89 -7.30 -17.93
C ALA A 334 -30.29 -7.00 -19.39
N ALA A 335 -31.34 -6.22 -19.62
CA ALA A 335 -31.81 -5.85 -20.95
C ALA A 335 -30.83 -4.91 -21.67
N GLU A 336 -30.37 -3.85 -21.01
CA GLU A 336 -29.42 -2.87 -21.55
C GLU A 336 -28.10 -3.52 -21.97
N TRP A 337 -27.65 -4.53 -21.21
CA TRP A 337 -26.41 -5.25 -21.48
C TRP A 337 -26.61 -6.59 -22.21
N CYS A 338 -27.78 -6.82 -22.79
CA CYS A 338 -28.11 -8.00 -23.60
C CYS A 338 -27.81 -9.34 -22.89
N ARG A 339 -28.35 -9.53 -21.68
CA ARG A 339 -28.21 -10.73 -20.83
C ARG A 339 -29.52 -11.55 -20.81
N PRO A 340 -29.89 -12.22 -21.91
CA PRO A 340 -31.21 -12.85 -22.05
C PRO A 340 -31.48 -13.95 -21.01
N ASP A 341 -30.46 -14.72 -20.61
CA ASP A 341 -30.63 -15.78 -19.62
C ASP A 341 -30.98 -15.21 -18.24
N VAL A 342 -30.36 -14.09 -17.86
CA VAL A 342 -30.71 -13.40 -16.61
C VAL A 342 -32.08 -12.73 -16.73
N MET A 343 -32.42 -12.14 -17.88
CA MET A 343 -33.78 -11.62 -18.11
C MET A 343 -34.84 -12.71 -17.93
N TYR A 344 -34.60 -13.90 -18.49
CA TYR A 344 -35.50 -15.05 -18.35
C TYR A 344 -35.64 -15.47 -16.89
N LEU A 345 -34.52 -15.61 -16.16
CA LEU A 345 -34.52 -15.89 -14.72
C LEU A 345 -35.33 -14.85 -13.94
N LEU A 346 -35.07 -13.56 -14.17
CA LEU A 346 -35.77 -12.47 -13.48
C LEU A 346 -37.28 -12.49 -13.74
N VAL A 347 -37.71 -12.76 -14.98
CA VAL A 347 -39.13 -12.91 -15.34
C VAL A 347 -39.77 -14.12 -14.63
N GLN A 348 -39.06 -15.25 -14.54
CA GLN A 348 -39.56 -16.42 -13.81
C GLN A 348 -39.77 -16.12 -12.32
N HIS A 349 -38.98 -15.23 -11.75
CA HIS A 349 -39.08 -14.78 -10.35
C HIS A 349 -39.90 -13.49 -10.17
N GLY A 350 -40.71 -13.10 -11.16
CA GLY A 350 -41.69 -12.02 -11.01
C GLY A 350 -41.15 -10.61 -11.20
N ALA A 351 -40.14 -10.43 -12.04
CA ALA A 351 -39.66 -9.11 -12.44
C ALA A 351 -40.75 -8.27 -13.10
N GLN A 352 -40.89 -7.03 -12.64
CA GLN A 352 -41.76 -6.03 -13.21
C GLN A 352 -41.09 -5.42 -14.44
N LEU A 353 -41.73 -5.58 -15.58
CA LEU A 353 -41.24 -5.07 -16.86
C LEU A 353 -41.55 -3.58 -17.07
N ASP A 354 -42.61 -3.11 -16.40
CA ASP A 354 -43.08 -1.73 -16.43
C ASP A 354 -42.99 -1.13 -15.04
N LEU A 355 -41.89 -0.44 -14.72
CA LEU A 355 -41.84 0.38 -13.51
C LEU A 355 -42.34 1.78 -13.83
N LYS A 356 -43.52 2.11 -13.29
CA LYS A 356 -44.02 3.49 -13.32
C LYS A 356 -43.01 4.36 -12.58
N VAL A 357 -42.29 5.20 -13.31
CA VAL A 357 -41.53 6.32 -12.75
C VAL A 357 -42.54 7.18 -11.99
N THR A 358 -42.64 6.98 -10.68
CA THR A 358 -43.33 7.91 -9.80
C THR A 358 -42.39 9.08 -9.66
N GLY A 359 -42.60 10.07 -10.53
CA GLY A 359 -41.82 11.29 -10.55
C GLY A 359 -42.09 12.11 -9.31
N ASP A 360 -41.28 11.92 -8.28
CA ASP A 360 -40.96 13.00 -7.35
C ASP A 360 -39.75 13.73 -7.93
N VAL A 361 -40.03 14.56 -8.93
CA VAL A 361 -39.13 15.63 -9.36
C VAL A 361 -39.36 16.78 -8.39
N ASP A 362 -38.74 16.69 -7.21
CA ASP A 362 -38.54 17.87 -6.38
C ASP A 362 -37.38 18.67 -6.99
N VAL A 363 -37.77 19.81 -7.54
CA VAL A 363 -36.99 20.83 -8.27
C VAL A 363 -35.90 21.43 -7.41
#